data_AF-A0A9E1X3R6-F1
#
_entry.id   AF-A0A9E1X3R6-F1
#
_cell.length_a   1.000
_cell.length_b   1.000
_cell.length_c   1.000
_cell.angle_alpha   90.00
_cell.angle_beta   90.00
_cell.angle_gamma   90.00
#
_symmetry.space_group_name_H-M   'P 1'
#
loop_
_entity.id
_entity.type
_entity.pdbx_description
1 polymer ?
#
loop_
_entity_poly.entity_id
_entity_poly.type
_entity_poly.pdbx_seq_one_letter_code
_entity_poly.pdbx_strand_id
1 'polypeptide(L)'
;MSESATTTTTATVSDGAEPTLLHRLTDRLDDLGDQFPQVVELPDWVDPAFLRSVALVAIAASLILAFVAARIIRRMIVRVVVVVVLAALAAGIWSQRVELADCAVQCSCALFGQVVQIPTDLNPNC
;
A
#
# COMPACT_ATOMS: atom_id res chain seq x y z
N MET A 1 33.24 45.33 -26.24
CA MET A 1 32.52 45.54 -27.51
C MET A 1 32.83 44.31 -28.36
N SER A 2 31.95 43.36 -28.68
CA SER A 2 30.47 43.28 -28.73
C SER A 2 30.09 41.78 -28.76
N GLU A 3 29.18 41.28 -27.92
CA GLU A 3 27.73 41.03 -28.13
C GLU A 3 27.32 39.93 -29.15
N SER A 4 26.40 39.08 -28.69
CA SER A 4 25.93 37.77 -29.17
C SER A 4 25.06 37.79 -30.44
N ALA A 5 24.89 36.63 -31.09
CA ALA A 5 23.68 36.32 -31.86
C ALA A 5 23.39 34.81 -31.93
N THR A 6 22.61 34.31 -30.97
CA THR A 6 21.87 33.04 -31.05
C THR A 6 20.93 33.10 -32.25
N THR A 7 21.20 32.32 -33.30
CA THR A 7 20.30 32.23 -34.45
C THR A 7 19.18 31.24 -34.12
N THR A 8 18.14 31.76 -33.47
CA THR A 8 16.86 31.09 -33.36
C THR A 8 16.21 31.11 -34.74
N THR A 9 16.28 30.00 -35.47
CA THR A 9 15.52 29.83 -36.72
C THR A 9 14.06 29.57 -36.37
N THR A 10 13.30 30.65 -36.17
CA THR A 10 11.85 30.64 -36.22
C THR A 10 11.41 30.48 -37.67
N ALA A 11 10.88 29.31 -38.02
CA ALA A 11 10.16 29.12 -39.28
C ALA A 11 8.81 29.84 -39.19
N THR A 12 8.68 30.96 -39.88
CA THR A 12 7.40 31.66 -40.07
C THR A 12 6.57 30.91 -41.11
N VAL A 13 5.39 30.43 -40.71
CA VAL A 13 4.38 29.88 -41.63
C VAL A 13 3.75 31.05 -42.37
N SER A 14 4.00 31.12 -43.68
CA SER A 14 3.50 32.18 -44.55
C SER A 14 2.03 31.92 -44.92
N ASP A 15 1.18 32.89 -44.61
CA ASP A 15 -0.28 32.87 -44.71
C ASP A 15 -0.78 33.15 -46.14
N GLY A 16 -0.55 32.18 -47.04
CA GLY A 16 -0.96 32.33 -48.44
C GLY A 16 -0.70 31.08 -49.29
N ALA A 17 -1.49 30.01 -49.06
CA ALA A 17 -1.80 28.94 -50.03
C ALA A 17 -2.52 27.77 -49.32
N GLU A 18 -3.71 28.02 -48.76
CA GLU A 18 -4.50 27.01 -48.02
C GLU A 18 -4.77 25.67 -48.75
N PRO A 19 -4.97 25.55 -50.09
CA PRO A 19 -5.20 24.24 -50.70
C PRO A 19 -3.94 23.36 -50.76
N THR A 20 -2.75 23.95 -50.72
CA THR A 20 -1.49 23.19 -50.90
C THR A 20 -0.98 22.57 -49.60
N LEU A 21 -1.34 23.12 -48.44
CA LEU A 21 -0.90 22.59 -47.15
C LEU A 21 -1.66 21.33 -46.75
N LEU A 22 -2.97 21.30 -46.99
CA LEU A 22 -3.75 20.08 -46.77
C LEU A 22 -3.22 18.95 -47.64
N HIS A 23 -2.88 19.24 -48.91
CA HIS A 23 -2.29 18.23 -49.78
C HIS A 23 -0.94 17.71 -49.28
N ARG A 24 -0.05 18.60 -48.78
CA ARG A 24 1.23 18.20 -48.16
C ARG A 24 1.06 17.42 -46.86
N LEU A 25 0.08 17.78 -46.05
CA LEU A 25 -0.22 17.06 -44.81
C LEU A 25 -0.77 15.67 -45.10
N THR A 26 -1.65 15.55 -46.11
CA THR A 26 -2.14 14.25 -46.58
C THR A 26 -1.00 13.38 -47.11
N ASP A 27 -0.10 13.92 -47.94
CA ASP A 27 1.10 13.20 -48.41
C ASP A 27 1.97 12.71 -47.25
N ARG A 28 2.15 13.54 -46.23
CA ARG A 28 2.90 13.16 -45.03
C ARG A 28 2.19 12.08 -44.23
N LEU A 29 0.88 12.18 -44.06
CA LEU A 29 0.10 11.18 -43.33
C LEU A 29 0.09 9.82 -44.05
N ASP A 30 0.09 9.81 -45.39
CA ASP A 30 0.18 8.61 -46.22
C ASP A 30 1.57 7.95 -46.11
N ASP A 31 2.64 8.75 -46.22
CA ASP A 31 4.05 8.31 -46.01
C ASP A 31 4.28 7.78 -44.58
N LEU A 32 3.67 8.43 -43.59
CA LEU A 32 3.63 7.94 -42.21
C LEU A 32 2.87 6.62 -42.13
N GLY A 33 1.73 6.50 -42.81
CA GLY A 33 0.92 5.27 -42.88
C GLY A 33 1.68 4.08 -43.47
N ASP A 34 2.50 4.31 -44.50
CA ASP A 34 3.38 3.31 -45.10
C ASP A 34 4.61 3.00 -44.23
N GLN A 35 5.11 4.00 -43.50
CA GLN A 35 6.25 3.85 -42.58
C GLN A 35 5.86 3.18 -41.26
N PHE A 36 4.61 3.26 -40.82
CA PHE A 36 4.10 2.43 -39.74
C PHE A 36 3.85 1.03 -40.30
N PRO A 37 4.71 0.03 -40.00
CA PRO A 37 4.39 -1.33 -40.37
C PRO A 37 3.05 -1.67 -39.74
N GLN A 38 2.09 -1.94 -40.61
CA GLN A 38 0.74 -2.39 -40.35
C GLN A 38 0.71 -3.21 -39.05
N VAL A 39 -0.06 -2.76 -38.06
CA VAL A 39 -0.43 -3.46 -36.82
C VAL A 39 0.51 -4.62 -36.53
N VAL A 40 1.71 -4.35 -35.97
CA VAL A 40 2.77 -5.33 -35.69
C VAL A 40 2.19 -6.74 -35.70
N GLU A 41 2.26 -7.40 -36.85
CA GLU A 41 1.69 -8.73 -37.02
C GLU A 41 2.40 -9.57 -35.98
N LEU A 42 1.66 -9.89 -34.91
CA LEU A 42 2.19 -10.73 -33.86
C LEU A 42 2.60 -12.01 -34.57
N PRO A 43 3.89 -12.41 -34.48
CA PRO A 43 4.38 -13.53 -35.26
C PRO A 43 3.52 -14.75 -34.99
N ASP A 44 3.28 -15.60 -35.99
CA ASP A 44 2.21 -16.64 -36.00
C ASP A 44 2.20 -17.62 -34.81
N TRP A 45 3.25 -17.61 -33.97
CA TRP A 45 3.32 -18.34 -32.70
C TRP A 45 2.62 -17.63 -31.53
N VAL A 46 2.26 -16.34 -31.66
CA VAL A 46 1.58 -15.51 -30.65
C VAL A 46 0.11 -15.41 -30.98
N ASP A 47 -0.60 -16.50 -30.73
CA ASP A 47 -2.04 -16.59 -30.98
C ASP A 47 -2.81 -15.66 -30.01
N PRO A 48 -3.58 -14.66 -30.50
CA PRO A 48 -4.27 -13.69 -29.63
C PRO A 48 -5.34 -14.35 -28.75
N ALA A 49 -5.85 -15.52 -29.13
CA ALA A 49 -6.72 -16.35 -28.31
C ALA A 49 -5.99 -16.92 -27.08
N PHE A 50 -4.71 -17.26 -27.21
CA PHE A 50 -3.89 -17.73 -26.11
C PHE A 50 -3.58 -16.60 -25.12
N LEU A 51 -3.31 -15.37 -25.61
CA LEU A 51 -3.07 -14.22 -24.72
C LEU A 51 -4.31 -13.86 -23.90
N ARG A 52 -5.49 -13.88 -24.50
CA ARG A 52 -6.75 -13.61 -23.77
C ARG A 52 -7.01 -14.66 -22.69
N SER A 53 -6.83 -15.94 -23.02
CA SER A 53 -7.04 -17.02 -22.04
C SER A 53 -6.02 -16.97 -20.91
N VAL A 54 -4.73 -16.79 -21.23
CA VAL A 54 -3.67 -16.64 -20.21
C VAL A 54 -3.89 -15.40 -19.35
N ALA A 55 -4.29 -14.26 -19.93
CA ALA A 55 -4.59 -13.05 -19.18
C ALA A 55 -5.78 -13.28 -18.22
N LEU A 56 -6.85 -13.93 -18.67
CA LEU A 56 -7.99 -14.27 -17.81
C LEU A 56 -7.57 -15.21 -16.67
N VAL A 57 -6.74 -16.21 -16.95
CA VAL A 57 -6.20 -17.13 -15.93
C VAL A 57 -5.31 -16.39 -14.94
N ALA A 58 -4.44 -15.49 -15.41
CA ALA A 58 -3.56 -14.68 -14.56
C ALA A 58 -4.36 -13.74 -13.66
N ILE A 59 -5.41 -13.10 -14.18
CA ILE A 59 -6.32 -12.26 -13.41
C ILE A 59 -7.05 -13.10 -12.36
N ALA A 60 -7.61 -14.24 -12.75
CA ALA A 60 -8.28 -15.14 -11.80
C ALA A 60 -7.32 -15.62 -10.70
N ALA A 61 -6.11 -16.04 -11.06
CA ALA A 61 -5.09 -16.51 -10.12
C ALA A 61 -4.66 -15.40 -9.15
N SER A 62 -4.45 -14.18 -9.64
CA SER A 62 -4.09 -13.03 -8.80
C SER A 62 -5.20 -12.66 -7.82
N LEU A 63 -6.48 -12.69 -8.25
CA LEU A 63 -7.63 -12.49 -7.36
C LEU A 63 -7.74 -13.58 -6.30
N ILE A 64 -7.54 -14.85 -6.67
CA ILE A 64 -7.53 -15.97 -5.71
C ILE A 64 -6.40 -15.79 -4.70
N LEU A 65 -5.20 -15.45 -5.17
CA LEU A 65 -4.04 -15.25 -4.30
C LEU A 65 -4.27 -14.08 -3.33
N ALA A 66 -4.80 -12.96 -3.82
CA ALA A 66 -5.18 -11.82 -3.00
C ALA A 66 -6.25 -12.19 -1.96
N PHE A 67 -7.26 -12.96 -2.36
CA PHE A 67 -8.32 -13.43 -1.46
C PHE A 67 -7.77 -14.37 -0.37
N VAL A 68 -6.88 -15.30 -0.74
CA VAL A 68 -6.22 -16.21 0.20
C VAL A 68 -5.33 -15.43 1.16
N ALA A 69 -4.52 -14.50 0.67
CA ALA A 69 -3.69 -13.64 1.52
C ALA A 69 -4.56 -12.83 2.50
N ALA A 70 -5.63 -12.19 2.02
CA ALA A 70 -6.57 -11.45 2.87
C ALA A 70 -7.24 -12.34 3.93
N ARG A 71 -7.61 -13.58 3.57
CA ARG A 71 -8.21 -14.54 4.50
C ARG A 71 -7.21 -15.04 5.55
N ILE A 72 -5.96 -15.30 5.16
CA ILE A 72 -4.89 -15.68 6.08
C ILE A 72 -4.61 -14.54 7.05
N ILE A 73 -4.46 -13.31 6.55
CA ILE A 73 -4.26 -12.12 7.39
C ILE A 73 -5.41 -11.97 8.38
N ARG A 74 -6.67 -12.05 7.93
CA ARG A 74 -7.83 -11.92 8.83
C ARG A 74 -7.83 -13.02 9.91
N ARG A 75 -7.48 -14.26 9.57
CA ARG A 75 -7.41 -15.37 10.53
C ARG A 75 -6.22 -15.25 11.49
N MET A 76 -5.09 -14.75 11.01
CA MET A 76 -3.89 -14.48 11.82
C MET A 76 -4.14 -13.33 12.79
N ILE A 77 -4.74 -12.22 12.34
CA ILE A 77 -5.07 -11.07 13.18
C ILE A 77 -5.93 -11.50 14.36
N VAL A 78 -6.98 -12.30 14.14
CA VAL A 78 -7.84 -12.78 15.25
C VAL A 78 -7.02 -13.57 16.28
N ARG A 79 -6.14 -14.49 15.84
CA ARG A 79 -5.29 -15.26 16.75
C ARG A 79 -4.30 -14.36 17.51
N VAL A 80 -3.65 -13.43 16.82
CA VAL A 80 -2.69 -12.48 17.43
C VAL A 80 -3.40 -11.59 18.44
N VAL A 81 -4.55 -11.01 18.09
CA VAL A 81 -5.36 -10.18 18.99
C VAL A 81 -5.75 -10.96 20.24
N VAL A 82 -6.21 -12.21 20.11
CA VAL A 82 -6.54 -13.05 21.27
C VAL A 82 -5.32 -13.27 22.18
N VAL A 83 -4.16 -13.59 21.60
CA VAL A 83 -2.92 -13.77 22.39
C VAL A 83 -2.51 -12.48 23.10
N VAL A 84 -2.56 -11.34 22.40
CA VAL A 84 -2.24 -10.03 22.99
C VAL A 84 -3.21 -9.68 24.11
N VAL A 85 -4.51 -9.90 23.93
CA VAL A 85 -5.52 -9.66 24.96
C VAL A 85 -5.28 -10.53 26.19
N LEU A 86 -5.02 -11.83 26.01
CA LEU A 86 -4.69 -12.73 27.12
C LEU A 86 -3.41 -12.31 27.84
N ALA A 87 -2.38 -11.90 27.12
CA ALA A 87 -1.14 -11.40 27.71
C ALA A 87 -1.36 -10.11 28.50
N ALA A 88 -2.16 -9.18 27.98
CA ALA A 88 -2.52 -7.94 28.67
C ALA A 88 -3.33 -8.22 29.96
N LEU A 89 -4.27 -9.16 29.91
CA LEU A 89 -5.02 -9.60 31.09
C LEU A 89 -4.10 -10.24 32.14
N ALA A 90 -3.19 -11.12 31.71
CA ALA A 90 -2.22 -11.73 32.61
C ALA A 90 -1.30 -10.68 33.26
N ALA A 91 -0.82 -9.70 32.47
CA ALA A 91 -0.02 -8.60 32.98
C ALA A 91 -0.80 -7.72 33.96
N GLY A 92 -2.07 -7.41 33.68
CA GLY A 92 -2.94 -6.64 34.58
C GLY A 92 -3.29 -7.37 35.88
N ILE A 93 -3.38 -8.70 35.86
CA ILE A 93 -3.52 -9.51 37.08
C ILE A 93 -2.21 -9.51 37.87
N TRP A 94 -1.07 -9.57 37.18
CA TRP A 94 0.25 -9.54 37.82
C TRP A 94 0.52 -8.20 38.50
N SER A 95 0.17 -7.06 37.88
CA SER A 95 0.36 -5.75 38.49
C SER A 95 -0.43 -5.60 39.79
N GLN A 96 -1.67 -6.11 39.84
CA GLN A 96 -2.47 -6.14 41.06
C GLN A 96 -1.81 -6.99 42.16
N ARG A 97 -1.17 -8.11 41.80
CA ARG A 97 -0.44 -8.95 42.77
C ARG A 97 0.79 -8.25 43.34
N VAL A 98 1.52 -7.48 42.54
CA VAL A 98 2.73 -6.77 42.99
C VAL A 98 2.37 -5.61 43.91
N GLU A 99 1.29 -4.87 43.62
CA GLU A 99 0.81 -3.84 44.55
C GLU A 99 0.41 -4.45 45.90
N LEU A 100 -0.27 -5.61 45.92
CA LEU A 100 -0.56 -6.30 47.19
C LEU A 100 0.70 -6.74 47.95
N ALA A 101 1.78 -7.10 47.25
CA ALA A 101 3.04 -7.52 47.86
C ALA A 101 3.80 -6.34 48.49
N ASP A 102 3.85 -5.18 47.81
CA ASP A 102 4.47 -3.97 48.35
C ASP A 102 3.66 -3.37 49.52
N CYS A 103 2.34 -3.55 49.51
CA CYS A 103 1.45 -3.06 50.55
C CYS A 103 1.52 -3.83 51.86
N ALA A 104 1.84 -5.13 51.82
CA ALA A 104 2.10 -5.93 53.02
C ALA A 104 3.35 -5.45 53.77
N VAL A 105 4.26 -4.74 53.09
CA VAL A 105 5.52 -4.23 53.66
C VAL A 105 5.37 -2.82 54.24
N GLN A 106 4.45 -2.00 53.72
CA GLN A 106 4.27 -0.59 54.13
C GLN A 106 3.09 -0.36 55.11
N CYS A 107 2.35 -1.41 55.49
CA CYS A 107 1.25 -1.42 56.48
C CYS A 107 0.06 -0.47 56.21
N SER A 108 0.08 0.29 55.11
CA SER A 108 -1.02 1.13 54.65
C SER A 108 -0.96 1.26 53.13
N CYS A 109 -2.09 0.98 52.47
CA CYS A 109 -2.19 1.08 51.01
C CYS A 109 -3.62 1.27 50.52
N ALA A 110 -3.74 1.83 49.31
CA ALA A 110 -5.01 1.96 48.60
C ALA A 110 -5.26 0.72 47.73
N LEU A 111 -6.13 -0.19 48.18
CA LEU A 111 -6.63 -1.27 47.34
C LEU A 111 -7.77 -0.72 46.49
N PHE A 112 -7.64 -0.69 45.17
CA PHE A 112 -8.66 -0.16 44.25
C PHE A 112 -9.09 1.30 44.54
N GLY A 113 -8.15 2.14 45.00
CA GLY A 113 -8.42 3.54 45.35
C GLY A 113 -9.05 3.73 46.74
N GLN A 114 -9.24 2.66 47.52
CA GLN A 114 -9.73 2.73 48.88
C GLN A 114 -8.61 2.38 49.86
N VAL A 115 -8.26 3.33 50.73
CA VAL A 115 -7.22 3.15 51.75
C VAL A 115 -7.69 2.16 52.81
N VAL A 116 -7.00 1.03 52.93
CA VAL A 116 -7.28 0.02 53.95
C VAL A 116 -6.06 -0.06 54.86
N GLN A 117 -6.26 0.22 56.15
CA GLN A 117 -5.25 0.00 57.19
C GLN A 117 -5.33 -1.46 57.64
N ILE A 118 -4.19 -2.14 57.66
CA ILE A 118 -4.09 -3.51 58.14
C ILE A 118 -3.93 -3.43 59.66
N PRO A 119 -4.89 -3.93 60.46
CA PRO A 119 -4.78 -3.89 61.91
C PRO A 119 -3.64 -4.83 62.38
N THR A 120 -2.86 -4.37 63.36
CA THR A 120 -1.63 -5.02 63.86
C THR A 120 -1.89 -6.39 64.50
N ASP A 121 -3.14 -6.69 64.84
CA ASP A 121 -3.63 -7.99 65.28
C ASP A 121 -3.60 -9.08 64.20
N LEU A 122 -3.49 -8.74 62.91
CA LEU A 122 -3.43 -9.71 61.81
C LEU A 122 -2.04 -9.84 61.15
N ASN A 123 -1.15 -8.85 61.29
CA ASN A 123 0.22 -8.92 60.78
C ASN A 123 1.20 -8.43 61.86
N PRO A 124 2.04 -9.30 62.46
CA PRO A 124 2.99 -8.91 63.50
C PRO A 124 4.23 -8.16 62.99
N ASN A 125 4.36 -8.00 61.66
CA ASN A 125 5.39 -7.17 61.02
C ASN A 125 4.88 -5.74 60.70
N CYS A 126 3.62 -5.47 61.05
CA CYS A 126 3.05 -4.15 61.26
C CYS A 126 2.88 -3.95 62.78
#